data_AF-A0A1E4NBZ0-F1
#
_entry.id   AF-A0A1E4NBZ0-F1
#
_cell.length_a   1.000
_cell.length_b   1.000
_cell.length_c   1.000
_cell.angle_alpha   90.00
_cell.angle_beta   90.00
_cell.angle_gamma   90.00
#
_symmetry.space_group_name_H-M   'P 1'
#
loop_
_entity.id
_entity.type
_entity.pdbx_description
1 polymer ?
#
loop_
_entity_poly.entity_id
_entity_poly.type
_entity_poly.pdbx_seq_one_letter_code
_entity_poly.pdbx_strand_id
1 'polypeptide(L)'
;MARILQNVRREIKNGEYKAMQNARFPRRQAGFTLIEIAIVLVIIGLLLGGILKGQELITSARVKNIVAQIDGTKAAFFGFQDRYRALPGDFNAATTQIAGATQNGDGNGVINATESIAVWDHLSHAGFINGTYVYNATESAATTPNNPYGARIQLINDDTYADAGTPTTRLNLKTGPQIPAAILAEIDRKIDDGNALRGNMRFSAYDAGGTAPTAANCYNTTTGEWSGGSGETNCGAAILF
;
A
#
# COMPACT_ATOMS: atom_id res chain seq x y z
N MET A 1 95.23 28.85 -3.24
CA MET A 1 94.55 28.89 -1.93
C MET A 1 93.27 29.73 -1.92
N ALA A 2 93.28 30.97 -2.45
CA ALA A 2 92.10 31.86 -2.47
C ALA A 2 90.88 31.33 -3.28
N ARG A 3 91.10 30.61 -4.40
CA ARG A 3 90.01 30.00 -5.20
C ARG A 3 89.28 28.85 -4.50
N ILE A 4 89.98 28.07 -3.67
CA ILE A 4 89.39 26.95 -2.93
C ILE A 4 88.47 27.49 -1.82
N LEU A 5 88.91 28.54 -1.12
CA LEU A 5 88.09 29.19 -0.09
C LEU A 5 86.84 29.88 -0.66
N GLN A 6 86.90 30.45 -1.88
CA GLN A 6 85.72 31.03 -2.53
C GLN A 6 84.69 29.97 -2.99
N ASN A 7 85.16 28.79 -3.44
CA ASN A 7 84.29 27.69 -3.84
C ASN A 7 83.58 27.05 -2.63
N VAL A 8 84.32 26.80 -1.54
CA VAL A 8 83.74 26.31 -0.29
C VAL A 8 82.72 27.30 0.28
N ARG A 9 83.01 28.61 0.22
CA ARG A 9 82.06 29.65 0.65
C ARG A 9 80.80 29.73 -0.23
N ARG A 10 80.88 29.40 -1.52
CA ARG A 10 79.72 29.32 -2.44
C ARG A 10 78.87 28.08 -2.17
N GLU A 11 79.49 26.93 -1.91
CA GLU A 11 78.75 25.71 -1.60
C GLU A 11 78.02 25.78 -0.26
N ILE A 12 78.64 26.38 0.77
CA ILE A 12 77.98 26.60 2.06
C ILE A 12 76.76 27.52 1.90
N LYS A 13 76.88 28.64 1.18
CA LYS A 13 75.73 29.52 0.90
C LYS A 13 74.63 28.80 0.11
N ASN A 14 74.98 28.05 -0.95
CA ASN A 14 73.99 27.33 -1.76
C ASN A 14 73.29 26.20 -0.98
N GLY A 15 73.98 25.57 -0.03
CA GLY A 15 73.39 24.61 0.90
C GLY A 15 72.39 25.24 1.86
N GLU A 16 72.72 26.42 2.42
CA GLU A 16 71.82 27.20 3.27
C GLU A 16 70.58 27.70 2.50
N TYR A 17 70.74 28.19 1.26
CA TYR A 17 69.62 28.62 0.42
C TYR A 17 68.68 27.46 0.02
N LYS A 18 69.20 26.25 -0.21
CA LYS A 18 68.37 25.05 -0.47
C LYS A 18 67.63 24.55 0.77
N ALA A 19 68.22 24.70 1.96
CA ALA A 19 67.55 24.34 3.21
C ALA A 19 66.36 25.28 3.53
N MET A 20 66.45 26.56 3.17
CA MET A 20 65.38 27.54 3.41
C MET A 20 64.22 27.47 2.40
N GLN A 21 64.42 26.93 1.19
CA GLN A 21 63.36 26.85 0.16
C GLN A 21 62.37 25.68 0.37
N ASN A 22 62.68 24.68 1.20
CA ASN A 22 61.83 23.51 1.42
C ASN A 22 60.98 23.56 2.70
N ALA A 23 60.90 24.71 3.37
CA ALA A 23 59.96 24.91 4.47
C ALA A 23 58.52 25.03 3.93
N ARG A 24 57.90 23.88 3.61
CA ARG A 24 56.45 23.81 3.41
C ARG A 24 55.77 24.13 4.73
N PHE A 25 55.25 25.34 4.86
CA PHE A 25 54.37 25.70 5.97
C PHE A 25 53.20 24.71 6.02
N PRO A 26 52.95 24.01 7.14
CA PRO A 26 51.77 23.18 7.27
C PRO A 26 50.55 24.05 7.04
N ARG A 27 49.73 23.71 6.04
CA ARG A 27 48.45 24.38 5.81
C ARG A 27 47.65 24.26 7.09
N ARG A 28 47.25 25.39 7.67
CA ARG A 28 46.35 25.40 8.83
C ARG A 28 45.04 24.77 8.38
N GLN A 29 44.76 23.57 8.86
CA GLN A 29 43.48 22.91 8.67
C GLN A 29 42.48 23.69 9.52
N ALA A 30 41.63 24.49 8.87
CA ALA A 30 40.54 25.17 9.54
C ALA A 30 39.60 24.07 10.07
N GLY A 31 39.60 23.86 11.39
CA GLY A 31 38.64 22.98 12.03
C GLY A 31 37.23 23.55 11.90
N PHE A 32 36.23 22.68 11.78
CA PHE A 32 34.83 23.10 11.85
C PHE A 32 34.57 23.74 13.21
N THR A 33 33.85 24.86 13.21
CA THR A 33 33.43 25.50 14.46
C THR A 33 32.35 24.65 15.13
N LEU A 34 32.27 24.73 16.46
CA LEU A 34 31.24 24.01 17.22
C LEU A 34 29.83 24.42 16.78
N ILE A 35 29.64 25.70 16.43
CA ILE A 35 28.36 26.22 15.96
C ILE A 35 27.95 25.69 14.57
N GLU A 36 28.91 25.50 13.65
CA GLU A 36 28.64 24.93 12.34
C GLU A 36 28.14 23.49 12.46
N ILE A 37 28.79 22.66 13.28
CA ILE A 37 28.33 21.28 13.51
C ILE A 37 27.01 21.26 14.28
N ALA A 38 26.80 22.18 15.23
CA ALA A 38 25.55 22.24 15.99
C ALA A 38 24.33 22.51 15.08
N ILE A 39 24.42 23.47 14.15
CA ILE A 39 23.32 23.76 13.21
C ILE A 39 23.09 22.58 12.27
N VAL A 40 24.15 21.93 11.79
CA VAL A 40 24.04 20.76 10.93
C VAL A 40 23.31 19.61 11.64
N LEU A 41 23.64 19.32 12.90
CA LEU A 41 22.97 18.27 13.67
C LEU A 41 21.50 18.60 13.94
N VAL A 42 21.16 19.87 14.18
CA VAL A 42 19.76 20.30 14.32
C VAL A 42 18.99 20.10 13.02
N ILE A 43 19.53 20.51 11.88
CA ILE A 43 18.89 20.33 10.57
C ILE A 43 18.69 18.83 10.28
N ILE A 44 19.73 18.01 10.48
CA ILE A 44 19.61 16.56 10.29
C ILE A 44 18.56 15.97 11.24
N GLY A 45 18.53 16.38 12.51
CA GLY A 45 17.53 15.92 13.47
C GLY A 45 16.10 16.27 13.06
N LEU A 46 15.88 17.50 12.57
CA LEU A 46 14.57 17.95 12.09
C LEU A 46 14.16 17.23 10.80
N LEU A 47 15.11 17.01 9.88
CA LEU A 47 14.85 16.27 8.64
C LEU A 47 14.51 14.80 8.92
N LEU A 48 15.28 14.13 9.78
CA LEU A 48 15.01 12.74 10.18
C LEU A 48 13.67 12.62 10.90
N GLY A 49 13.38 13.52 11.85
CA GLY A 49 12.07 13.57 12.52
C GLY A 49 10.91 13.81 11.55
N GLY A 50 11.10 14.69 10.57
CA GLY A 50 10.13 14.98 9.52
C GLY A 50 9.84 13.78 8.61
N ILE A 51 10.87 13.03 8.21
CA ILE A 51 10.73 11.83 7.35
C ILE A 51 9.97 10.73 8.08
N LEU A 52 10.32 10.44 9.33
CA LEU A 52 9.64 9.42 10.14
C LEU A 52 8.15 9.74 10.29
N LYS A 53 7.81 11.00 10.58
CA LYS A 53 6.42 11.42 10.65
C LYS A 53 5.73 11.38 9.28
N GLY A 54 6.45 11.71 8.22
CA GLY A 54 5.97 11.65 6.83
C GLY A 54 5.56 10.23 6.42
N GLN A 55 6.34 9.21 6.81
CA GLN A 55 6.00 7.81 6.53
C GLN A 55 4.70 7.38 7.21
N GLU A 56 4.51 7.73 8.49
CA GLU A 56 3.27 7.46 9.23
C GLU A 56 2.04 8.15 8.61
N LEU A 57 2.20 9.37 8.09
CA LEU A 57 1.13 10.08 7.40
C LEU A 57 0.74 9.39 6.08
N ILE A 58 1.70 8.86 5.33
CA ILE A 58 1.43 8.08 4.10
C ILE A 58 0.67 6.80 4.44
N THR A 59 1.10 6.06 5.45
CA THR A 59 0.42 4.85 5.94
C THR A 59 -1.02 5.17 6.35
N SER A 60 -1.22 6.24 7.12
CA SER A 60 -2.56 6.71 7.52
C SER A 60 -3.44 7.10 6.33
N ALA A 61 -2.87 7.73 5.30
CA ALA A 61 -3.59 8.09 4.09
C ALA A 61 -4.04 6.84 3.30
N ARG A 62 -3.18 5.82 3.20
CA ARG A 62 -3.51 4.54 2.57
C ARG A 62 -4.63 3.81 3.31
N VAL A 63 -4.56 3.74 4.63
CA VAL A 63 -5.62 3.19 5.49
C VAL A 63 -6.95 3.89 5.22
N LYS A 64 -6.97 5.23 5.23
CA LYS A 64 -8.19 6.01 4.96
C LYS A 64 -8.75 5.78 3.55
N ASN A 65 -7.87 5.66 2.55
CA ASN A 65 -8.29 5.43 1.17
C ASN A 65 -9.01 4.07 1.03
N ILE A 66 -8.46 3.01 1.63
CA ILE A 66 -9.08 1.68 1.60
C ILE A 66 -10.40 1.66 2.36
N VAL A 67 -10.46 2.27 3.55
CA VAL A 67 -11.71 2.37 4.31
C VAL A 67 -12.78 3.11 3.50
N ALA A 68 -12.43 4.23 2.86
CA ALA A 68 -13.35 4.96 2.00
C ALA A 68 -13.81 4.14 0.78
N GLN A 69 -12.94 3.29 0.21
CA GLN A 69 -13.33 2.36 -0.86
C GLN A 69 -14.33 1.32 -0.36
N ILE A 70 -14.08 0.71 0.81
CA ILE A 70 -14.99 -0.27 1.42
C ILE A 70 -16.37 0.37 1.69
N ASP A 71 -16.40 1.52 2.34
CA ASP A 71 -17.64 2.22 2.69
C ASP A 71 -18.38 2.70 1.44
N GLY A 72 -17.64 3.20 0.43
CA GLY A 72 -18.20 3.61 -0.85
C GLY A 72 -18.84 2.45 -1.62
N THR A 73 -18.19 1.28 -1.64
CA THR A 73 -18.76 0.07 -2.25
C THR A 73 -19.98 -0.42 -1.49
N LYS A 74 -19.98 -0.40 -0.14
CA LYS A 74 -21.16 -0.75 0.66
C LYS A 74 -22.33 0.19 0.38
N ALA A 75 -22.09 1.50 0.34
CA ALA A 75 -23.10 2.49 0.03
C ALA A 75 -23.67 2.30 -1.38
N ALA A 76 -22.81 2.02 -2.37
CA ALA A 76 -23.22 1.72 -3.74
C ALA A 76 -24.10 0.46 -3.81
N PHE A 77 -23.71 -0.60 -3.11
CA PHE A 77 -24.48 -1.84 -3.03
C PHE A 77 -25.89 -1.64 -2.47
N PHE A 78 -26.00 -1.02 -1.29
CA PHE A 78 -27.31 -0.77 -0.68
C PHE A 78 -28.13 0.26 -1.47
N GLY A 79 -27.50 1.28 -2.05
CA GLY A 79 -28.18 2.24 -2.92
C GLY A 79 -28.77 1.58 -4.17
N PHE A 80 -28.06 0.62 -4.76
CA PHE A 80 -28.58 -0.17 -5.87
C PHE A 80 -29.77 -1.03 -5.44
N GLN A 81 -29.66 -1.70 -4.29
CA GLN A 81 -30.74 -2.50 -3.72
C GLN A 81 -31.99 -1.67 -3.43
N ASP A 82 -31.84 -0.46 -2.92
CA ASP A 82 -32.95 0.45 -2.65
C ASP A 82 -33.64 0.93 -3.93
N ARG A 83 -32.85 1.24 -4.97
CA ARG A 83 -33.37 1.75 -6.25
C ARG A 83 -34.04 0.68 -7.08
N TYR A 84 -33.42 -0.49 -7.23
CA TYR A 84 -33.85 -1.55 -8.14
C TYR A 84 -34.58 -2.70 -7.44
N ARG A 85 -34.60 -2.73 -6.10
CA ARG A 85 -35.17 -3.83 -5.29
C ARG A 85 -34.58 -5.20 -5.64
N ALA A 86 -33.33 -5.21 -6.10
CA ALA A 86 -32.56 -6.37 -6.51
C ALA A 86 -31.09 -6.18 -6.15
N LEU A 87 -30.30 -7.25 -6.09
CA LEU A 87 -28.87 -7.14 -5.85
C LEU A 87 -28.14 -6.79 -7.16
N PRO A 88 -27.08 -5.96 -7.12
CA PRO A 88 -26.23 -5.75 -8.29
C PRO A 88 -25.56 -7.08 -8.68
N GLY A 89 -25.30 -7.27 -9.96
CA GLY A 89 -24.81 -8.52 -10.55
C GLY A 89 -25.91 -9.55 -10.78
N ASP A 90 -26.75 -9.79 -9.78
CA ASP A 90 -27.89 -10.74 -9.79
C ASP A 90 -29.14 -10.16 -10.49
N PHE A 91 -29.20 -8.85 -10.74
CA PHE A 91 -30.39 -8.23 -11.32
C PHE A 91 -30.69 -8.71 -12.75
N ASN A 92 -31.84 -9.38 -12.92
CA ASN A 92 -32.22 -10.06 -14.16
C ASN A 92 -32.72 -9.14 -15.30
N ALA A 93 -32.96 -7.85 -15.01
CA ALA A 93 -33.46 -6.88 -15.99
C ALA A 93 -32.45 -5.74 -16.27
N ALA A 94 -31.19 -5.90 -15.87
CA ALA A 94 -30.15 -4.88 -15.96
C ALA A 94 -30.01 -4.27 -17.37
N THR A 95 -29.86 -5.10 -18.39
CA THR A 95 -29.68 -4.66 -19.81
C THR A 95 -30.88 -3.88 -20.36
N THR A 96 -32.05 -4.00 -19.74
CA THR A 96 -33.27 -3.30 -20.17
C THR A 96 -33.60 -2.07 -19.32
N GLN A 97 -33.17 -2.03 -18.06
CA GLN A 97 -33.53 -0.98 -17.10
C GLN A 97 -32.36 -0.07 -16.70
N ILE A 98 -31.14 -0.45 -17.05
CA ILE A 98 -29.91 0.30 -16.76
C ILE A 98 -29.24 0.60 -18.09
N ALA A 99 -29.17 1.88 -18.44
CA ALA A 99 -28.61 2.31 -19.70
C ALA A 99 -27.12 1.94 -19.80
N GLY A 100 -26.79 1.08 -20.76
CA GLY A 100 -25.42 0.65 -21.04
C GLY A 100 -24.96 -0.58 -20.27
N ALA A 101 -25.73 -1.08 -19.31
CA ALA A 101 -25.43 -2.37 -18.67
C ALA A 101 -25.46 -3.49 -19.72
N THR A 102 -24.50 -4.40 -19.66
CA THR A 102 -24.26 -5.37 -20.74
C THR A 102 -24.62 -6.80 -20.39
N GLN A 103 -24.88 -7.09 -19.12
CA GLN A 103 -25.18 -8.44 -18.64
C GLN A 103 -26.35 -8.43 -17.66
N ASN A 104 -27.26 -9.39 -17.78
CA ASN A 104 -28.27 -9.66 -16.75
C ASN A 104 -27.75 -10.72 -15.78
N GLY A 105 -28.12 -10.61 -14.51
CA GLY A 105 -28.02 -11.71 -13.55
C GLY A 105 -29.18 -12.70 -13.71
N ASP A 106 -29.25 -13.68 -12.82
CA ASP A 106 -30.32 -14.69 -12.85
C ASP A 106 -31.49 -14.39 -11.89
N GLY A 107 -31.31 -13.49 -10.92
CA GLY A 107 -32.35 -13.05 -9.99
C GLY A 107 -32.61 -14.03 -8.85
N ASN A 108 -31.64 -14.86 -8.50
CA ASN A 108 -31.73 -15.88 -7.45
C ASN A 108 -31.42 -15.32 -6.04
N GLY A 109 -31.00 -14.06 -5.92
CA GLY A 109 -30.69 -13.40 -4.64
C GLY A 109 -29.31 -13.69 -4.07
N VAL A 110 -28.40 -14.26 -4.86
CA VAL A 110 -27.03 -14.63 -4.49
C VAL A 110 -26.10 -14.13 -5.59
N ILE A 111 -24.99 -13.49 -5.23
CA ILE A 111 -23.99 -13.06 -6.21
C ILE A 111 -22.98 -14.19 -6.39
N ASN A 112 -23.08 -14.95 -7.49
CA ASN A 112 -22.14 -16.02 -7.81
C ASN A 112 -20.86 -15.51 -8.52
N ALA A 113 -19.97 -16.42 -8.92
CA ALA A 113 -18.70 -16.07 -9.56
C ALA A 113 -18.86 -15.27 -10.86
N THR A 114 -19.83 -15.63 -11.71
CA THR A 114 -20.09 -14.91 -12.97
C THR A 114 -20.70 -13.54 -12.69
N GLU A 115 -21.61 -13.47 -11.71
CA GLU A 115 -22.28 -12.23 -11.33
C GLU A 115 -21.38 -11.26 -10.59
N SER A 116 -20.33 -11.75 -9.91
CA SER A 116 -19.36 -10.92 -9.19
C SER A 116 -18.67 -9.88 -10.09
N ILE A 117 -18.54 -10.19 -11.39
CA ILE A 117 -18.05 -9.24 -12.40
C ILE A 117 -19.19 -8.31 -12.86
N ALA A 118 -20.39 -8.86 -13.06
CA ALA A 118 -21.57 -8.09 -13.46
C ALA A 118 -22.00 -7.05 -12.40
N VAL A 119 -21.66 -7.26 -11.12
CA VAL A 119 -21.84 -6.26 -10.04
C VAL A 119 -21.30 -4.91 -10.47
N TRP A 120 -20.08 -4.87 -11.00
CA TRP A 120 -19.40 -3.60 -11.33
C TRP A 120 -19.98 -2.95 -12.58
N ASP A 121 -20.42 -3.75 -13.56
CA ASP A 121 -21.18 -3.29 -14.73
C ASP A 121 -22.48 -2.60 -14.27
N HIS A 122 -23.25 -3.27 -13.40
CA HIS A 122 -24.50 -2.73 -12.89
C HIS A 122 -24.29 -1.46 -12.06
N LEU A 123 -23.34 -1.47 -11.13
CA LEU A 123 -23.08 -0.33 -10.23
C LEU A 123 -22.55 0.89 -10.99
N SER A 124 -21.67 0.70 -11.98
CA SER A 124 -21.11 1.81 -12.75
C SER A 124 -22.12 2.42 -13.71
N HIS A 125 -22.86 1.60 -14.47
CA HIS A 125 -23.88 2.10 -15.39
C HIS A 125 -25.10 2.69 -14.68
N ALA A 126 -25.42 2.23 -13.47
CA ALA A 126 -26.44 2.86 -12.64
C ALA A 126 -25.97 4.14 -11.93
N GLY A 127 -24.68 4.49 -12.02
CA GLY A 127 -24.12 5.72 -11.47
C GLY A 127 -23.84 5.69 -9.96
N PHE A 128 -23.70 4.51 -9.36
CA PHE A 128 -23.37 4.38 -7.93
C PHE A 128 -21.87 4.43 -7.64
N ILE A 129 -21.03 4.10 -8.62
CA ILE A 129 -19.57 4.18 -8.53
C ILE A 129 -19.00 4.97 -9.70
N ASN A 130 -17.80 5.52 -9.50
CA ASN A 130 -17.07 6.18 -10.57
C ASN A 130 -16.34 5.16 -11.45
N GLY A 131 -16.13 5.51 -12.71
CA GLY A 131 -15.62 4.62 -13.75
C GLY A 131 -16.74 4.01 -14.58
N THR A 132 -16.35 3.27 -15.61
CA THR A 132 -17.26 2.48 -16.44
C THR A 132 -16.66 1.10 -16.56
N TYR A 133 -17.36 0.11 -16.03
CA TYR A 133 -16.95 -1.28 -16.07
C TYR A 133 -17.92 -2.01 -16.98
N VAL A 134 -17.38 -2.81 -17.90
CA VAL A 134 -18.18 -3.58 -18.85
C VAL A 134 -18.00 -5.05 -18.54
N TYR A 135 -19.10 -5.78 -18.43
CA TYR A 135 -19.03 -7.20 -18.14
C TYR A 135 -18.23 -7.97 -19.21
N ASN A 136 -17.43 -8.92 -18.73
CA ASN A 136 -16.76 -9.94 -19.54
C ASN A 136 -16.66 -11.21 -18.70
N ALA A 137 -16.58 -12.37 -19.35
CA ALA A 137 -16.42 -13.66 -18.68
C ALA A 137 -15.08 -13.78 -17.92
N THR A 138 -14.09 -12.95 -18.28
CA THR A 138 -12.78 -12.91 -17.63
C THR A 138 -12.57 -11.56 -16.96
N GLU A 139 -12.21 -11.62 -15.68
CA GLU A 139 -11.97 -10.44 -14.86
C GLU A 139 -10.70 -9.68 -15.30
N SER A 140 -10.81 -8.35 -15.40
CA SER A 140 -9.71 -7.44 -15.76
C SER A 140 -9.91 -6.06 -15.12
N ALA A 141 -8.93 -5.16 -15.29
CA ALA A 141 -9.05 -3.77 -14.86
C ALA A 141 -10.17 -2.99 -15.59
N ALA A 142 -10.67 -3.51 -16.73
CA ALA A 142 -11.80 -2.92 -17.46
C ALA A 142 -13.17 -3.44 -16.97
N THR A 143 -13.19 -4.53 -16.21
CA THR A 143 -14.44 -5.13 -15.70
C THR A 143 -14.62 -4.92 -14.20
N THR A 144 -13.53 -4.69 -13.47
CA THR A 144 -13.51 -4.72 -12.02
C THR A 144 -12.62 -3.60 -11.49
N PRO A 145 -13.05 -2.84 -10.46
CA PRO A 145 -12.22 -1.82 -9.85
C PRO A 145 -10.95 -2.37 -9.21
N ASN A 146 -9.90 -1.54 -9.21
CA ASN A 146 -8.66 -1.87 -8.52
C ASN A 146 -8.68 -1.31 -7.09
N ASN A 147 -8.04 -2.03 -6.18
CA ASN A 147 -7.60 -1.49 -4.91
C ASN A 147 -6.44 -0.49 -5.12
N PRO A 148 -6.03 0.27 -4.08
CA PRO A 148 -4.96 1.28 -4.20
C PRO A 148 -3.58 0.73 -4.57
N TYR A 149 -3.41 -0.59 -4.59
CA TYR A 149 -2.17 -1.29 -4.94
C TYR A 149 -2.21 -1.91 -6.34
N GLY A 150 -3.32 -1.76 -7.07
CA GLY A 150 -3.47 -2.23 -8.45
C GLY A 150 -4.04 -3.65 -8.58
N ALA A 151 -4.27 -4.34 -7.47
CA ALA A 151 -5.01 -5.60 -7.42
C ALA A 151 -6.53 -5.35 -7.48
N ARG A 152 -7.36 -6.38 -7.70
CA ARG A 152 -8.80 -6.19 -7.93
C ARG A 152 -9.63 -6.45 -6.68
N ILE A 153 -10.74 -5.74 -6.55
CA ILE A 153 -11.72 -5.98 -5.48
C ILE A 153 -12.84 -6.90 -5.98
N GLN A 154 -13.48 -7.67 -5.11
CA GLN A 154 -14.56 -8.58 -5.50
C GLN A 154 -15.71 -8.52 -4.51
N LEU A 155 -16.94 -8.45 -5.01
CA LEU A 155 -18.15 -8.64 -4.22
C LEU A 155 -18.81 -9.96 -4.64
N ILE A 156 -18.94 -10.91 -3.71
CA ILE A 156 -19.41 -12.27 -4.01
C ILE A 156 -20.05 -12.92 -2.77
N ASN A 157 -20.93 -13.89 -2.98
CA ASN A 157 -21.34 -14.85 -1.96
C ASN A 157 -20.47 -16.11 -2.03
N ASP A 158 -19.51 -16.23 -1.13
CA ASP A 158 -18.68 -17.43 -0.98
C ASP A 158 -18.22 -17.64 0.47
N ASP A 159 -17.43 -18.67 0.71
CA ASP A 159 -16.78 -18.99 1.99
C ASP A 159 -15.24 -18.80 1.90
N THR A 160 -14.75 -18.02 0.94
CA THR A 160 -13.31 -17.81 0.69
C THR A 160 -12.74 -16.69 1.55
N TYR A 161 -12.78 -16.90 2.86
CA TYR A 161 -12.20 -16.04 3.88
C TYR A 161 -11.83 -16.88 5.10
N ALA A 162 -10.93 -16.36 5.94
CA ALA A 162 -10.54 -17.07 7.15
C ALA A 162 -11.63 -16.97 8.23
N ASP A 163 -11.81 -18.03 9.00
CA ASP A 163 -12.74 -18.09 10.14
C ASP A 163 -12.04 -18.88 11.26
N ALA A 164 -12.33 -18.56 12.52
CA ALA A 164 -11.87 -19.35 13.66
C ALA A 164 -12.51 -20.77 13.67
N GLY A 165 -13.69 -20.91 13.07
CA GLY A 165 -14.35 -22.18 12.78
C GLY A 165 -14.29 -22.53 11.29
N THR A 166 -15.34 -23.16 10.78
CA THR A 166 -15.49 -23.44 9.35
C THR A 166 -16.22 -22.25 8.70
N PRO A 167 -15.62 -21.61 7.68
CA PRO A 167 -16.29 -20.51 6.98
C PRO A 167 -17.56 -21.01 6.30
N THR A 168 -18.56 -20.14 6.23
CA THR A 168 -19.86 -20.41 5.59
C THR A 168 -20.11 -19.45 4.45
N THR A 169 -20.87 -19.84 3.42
CA THR A 169 -21.18 -18.93 2.31
C THR A 169 -21.89 -17.67 2.79
N ARG A 170 -21.27 -16.51 2.59
CA ARG A 170 -21.80 -15.19 2.97
C ARG A 170 -21.44 -14.15 1.92
N LEU A 171 -22.28 -13.13 1.78
CA LEU A 171 -21.93 -11.95 0.98
C LEU A 171 -20.73 -11.27 1.63
N ASN A 172 -19.66 -11.11 0.85
CA ASN A 172 -18.44 -10.48 1.31
C ASN A 172 -17.80 -9.63 0.21
N LEU A 173 -17.14 -8.54 0.64
CA LEU A 173 -16.32 -7.67 -0.20
C LEU A 173 -14.86 -7.95 0.07
N LYS A 174 -14.14 -8.47 -0.92
CA LYS A 174 -12.72 -8.74 -0.86
C LYS A 174 -11.94 -7.53 -1.34
N THR A 175 -10.92 -7.12 -0.57
CA THR A 175 -10.06 -5.98 -0.89
C THR A 175 -9.03 -6.27 -1.99
N GLY A 176 -8.87 -7.55 -2.37
CA GLY A 176 -7.78 -7.99 -3.24
C GLY A 176 -6.43 -8.14 -2.51
N PRO A 177 -5.44 -8.75 -3.19
CA PRO A 177 -4.08 -8.93 -2.66
C PRO A 177 -3.26 -7.63 -2.64
N GLN A 178 -1.97 -7.74 -2.29
CA GLN A 178 -0.97 -6.67 -2.32
C GLN A 178 -1.16 -5.54 -1.31
N ILE A 179 -2.01 -5.74 -0.30
CA ILE A 179 -2.14 -4.81 0.82
C ILE A 179 -1.19 -5.26 1.95
N PRO A 180 -0.31 -4.38 2.47
CA PRO A 180 0.58 -4.76 3.57
C PRO A 180 -0.17 -5.17 4.85
N ALA A 181 0.37 -6.17 5.56
CA ALA A 181 -0.22 -6.64 6.81
C ALA A 181 -0.36 -5.51 7.86
N ALA A 182 0.59 -4.58 7.90
CA ALA A 182 0.55 -3.39 8.76
C ALA A 182 -0.69 -2.50 8.49
N ILE A 183 -1.06 -2.36 7.22
CA ILE A 183 -2.21 -1.55 6.79
C ILE A 183 -3.50 -2.26 7.16
N LEU A 184 -3.61 -3.56 6.89
CA LEU A 184 -4.80 -4.34 7.27
C LEU A 184 -4.98 -4.39 8.79
N ALA A 185 -3.90 -4.58 9.57
CA ALA A 185 -3.95 -4.55 11.03
C ALA A 185 -4.47 -3.21 11.58
N GLU A 186 -4.12 -2.09 10.93
CA GLU A 186 -4.60 -0.76 11.31
C GLU A 186 -6.03 -0.51 10.85
N ILE A 187 -6.42 -1.01 9.68
CA ILE A 187 -7.82 -0.94 9.21
C ILE A 187 -8.72 -1.74 10.16
N ASP A 188 -8.34 -2.97 10.50
CA ASP A 188 -9.14 -3.87 11.32
C ASP A 188 -9.39 -3.25 12.70
N ARG A 189 -8.33 -2.79 13.38
CA ARG A 189 -8.46 -2.06 14.66
C ARG A 189 -9.31 -0.79 14.58
N LYS A 190 -9.51 -0.21 13.40
CA LYS A 190 -10.39 0.96 13.20
C LYS A 190 -11.85 0.60 12.94
N ILE A 191 -12.11 -0.52 12.25
CA ILE A 191 -13.46 -0.87 11.78
C ILE A 191 -14.09 -2.04 12.55
N ASP A 192 -13.30 -2.84 13.24
CA ASP A 192 -13.72 -4.12 13.84
C ASP A 192 -12.88 -4.47 15.09
N ASP A 193 -12.19 -5.61 15.15
CA ASP A 193 -11.63 -6.17 16.38
C ASP A 193 -10.11 -6.44 16.34
N GLY A 194 -9.46 -6.25 15.19
CA GLY A 194 -8.03 -6.51 15.02
C GLY A 194 -7.69 -8.00 14.82
N ASN A 195 -8.68 -8.87 14.60
CA ASN A 195 -8.52 -10.30 14.43
C ASN A 195 -8.94 -10.78 13.04
N ALA A 196 -7.97 -11.29 12.28
CA ALA A 196 -8.14 -11.80 10.93
C ALA A 196 -9.05 -13.04 10.79
N LEU A 197 -9.47 -13.67 11.89
CA LEU A 197 -10.32 -14.86 11.90
C LEU A 197 -11.75 -14.59 12.38
N ARG A 198 -12.02 -13.41 12.96
CA ARG A 198 -13.28 -13.12 13.66
C ARG A 198 -13.82 -11.76 13.21
N GLY A 199 -14.90 -11.32 13.84
CA GLY A 199 -15.59 -10.10 13.43
C GLY A 199 -16.12 -10.16 11.99
N ASN A 200 -16.25 -8.98 11.40
CA ASN A 200 -16.68 -8.72 10.03
C ASN A 200 -15.50 -8.57 9.06
N MET A 201 -14.30 -8.17 9.52
CA MET A 201 -13.13 -8.05 8.66
C MET A 201 -12.16 -9.21 8.90
N ARG A 202 -11.95 -10.02 7.87
CA ARG A 202 -11.19 -11.26 7.99
C ARG A 202 -10.17 -11.41 6.89
N PHE A 203 -9.18 -12.25 7.06
CA PHE A 203 -8.22 -12.55 6.00
C PHE A 203 -8.90 -13.19 4.78
N SER A 204 -8.43 -12.83 3.58
CA SER A 204 -8.84 -13.49 2.34
C SER A 204 -7.63 -13.79 1.47
N ALA A 205 -7.65 -14.98 0.85
CA ALA A 205 -6.63 -15.43 -0.09
C ALA A 205 -6.94 -15.07 -1.56
N TYR A 206 -7.89 -14.16 -1.80
CA TYR A 206 -8.21 -13.70 -3.15
C TYR A 206 -6.99 -13.12 -3.86
N ASP A 207 -6.80 -13.50 -5.13
CA ASP A 207 -5.52 -13.35 -5.84
C ASP A 207 -5.64 -12.53 -7.14
N ALA A 208 -6.81 -12.01 -7.44
CA ALA A 208 -7.07 -11.28 -8.67
C ALA A 208 -6.21 -10.03 -8.84
N GLY A 209 -5.52 -9.94 -9.97
CA GLY A 209 -4.59 -8.86 -10.27
C GLY A 209 -3.26 -8.96 -9.51
N GLY A 210 -2.97 -10.08 -8.84
CA GLY A 210 -1.76 -10.30 -8.08
C GLY A 210 -1.46 -11.77 -7.81
N THR A 211 -0.83 -12.05 -6.67
CA THR A 211 -0.55 -13.42 -6.19
C THR A 211 -1.35 -13.67 -4.92
N ALA A 212 -1.87 -14.88 -4.74
CA ALA A 212 -2.65 -15.26 -3.57
C ALA A 212 -1.88 -14.97 -2.26
N PRO A 213 -2.48 -14.21 -1.32
CA PRO A 213 -1.93 -14.03 0.00
C PRO A 213 -1.75 -15.34 0.75
N THR A 214 -0.68 -15.44 1.54
CA THR A 214 -0.44 -16.58 2.42
C THR A 214 -0.81 -16.23 3.85
N ALA A 215 -1.79 -16.95 4.42
CA ALA A 215 -2.34 -16.67 5.75
C ALA A 215 -1.27 -16.50 6.83
N ALA A 216 -0.33 -17.45 6.92
CA ALA A 216 0.72 -17.46 7.95
C ALA A 216 1.68 -16.26 7.88
N ASN A 217 1.75 -15.54 6.75
CA ASN A 217 2.56 -14.32 6.64
C ASN A 217 1.79 -13.07 7.09
N CYS A 218 0.47 -13.12 6.98
CA CYS A 218 -0.43 -11.98 7.18
C CYS A 218 -0.97 -11.89 8.61
N TYR A 219 -1.18 -13.01 9.28
CA TYR A 219 -1.65 -13.05 10.66
C TYR A 219 -1.12 -14.29 11.39
N ASN A 220 -1.14 -14.25 12.72
CA ASN A 220 -0.79 -15.40 13.56
C ASN A 220 -1.95 -16.40 13.53
N THR A 221 -1.74 -17.58 12.96
CA THR A 221 -2.80 -18.59 12.80
C THR A 221 -3.32 -19.20 14.10
N THR A 222 -2.63 -18.98 15.22
CA THR A 222 -3.08 -19.43 16.55
C THR A 222 -3.95 -18.38 17.24
N THR A 223 -3.55 -17.10 17.19
CA THR A 223 -4.28 -16.02 17.88
C THR A 223 -5.29 -15.30 16.99
N GLY A 224 -5.10 -15.36 15.68
CA GLY A 224 -5.85 -14.60 14.67
C GLY A 224 -5.38 -13.15 14.51
N GLU A 225 -4.42 -12.68 15.31
CA GLU A 225 -3.95 -11.29 15.25
C GLU A 225 -3.15 -11.02 13.97
N TRP A 226 -3.44 -9.90 13.30
CA TRP A 226 -2.69 -9.48 12.13
C TRP A 226 -1.21 -9.24 12.44
N SER A 227 -0.34 -9.70 11.55
CA SER A 227 1.12 -9.61 11.66
C SER A 227 1.63 -8.23 11.21
N GLY A 228 1.16 -7.14 11.83
CA GLY A 228 1.44 -5.77 11.39
C GLY A 228 2.94 -5.38 11.38
N GLY A 229 3.78 -6.10 12.12
CA GLY A 229 5.24 -5.90 12.16
C GLY A 229 6.06 -6.83 11.25
N SER A 230 5.44 -7.74 10.48
CA SER A 230 6.20 -8.75 9.71
C SER A 230 6.90 -8.20 8.47
N GLY A 231 6.50 -7.01 8.00
CA GLY A 231 6.93 -6.47 6.71
C GLY A 231 6.28 -7.16 5.50
N GLU A 232 5.32 -8.06 5.72
CA GLU A 232 4.54 -8.68 4.64
C GLU A 232 3.76 -7.61 3.87
N THR A 233 3.90 -7.64 2.55
CA THR A 233 3.31 -6.66 1.62
C THR A 233 2.16 -7.23 0.81
N ASN A 234 1.98 -8.56 0.81
CA ASN A 234 0.95 -9.27 0.07
C ASN A 234 -0.09 -9.93 1.00
N CYS A 235 -1.00 -9.12 1.52
CA CYS A 235 -2.19 -9.58 2.22
C CYS A 235 -3.47 -9.08 1.54
N GLY A 236 -4.59 -9.67 1.95
CA GLY A 236 -5.94 -9.27 1.55
C GLY A 236 -6.93 -9.56 2.67
N ALA A 237 -8.05 -8.84 2.66
CA ALA A 237 -9.13 -9.03 3.59
C ALA A 237 -10.47 -9.21 2.86
N ALA A 238 -11.40 -9.90 3.51
CA ALA A 238 -12.81 -9.96 3.16
C ALA A 238 -13.61 -9.25 4.26
N ILE A 239 -14.51 -8.37 3.84
CA ILE A 239 -15.44 -7.66 4.70
C ILE A 239 -16.80 -8.32 4.52
N LEU A 240 -17.25 -9.01 5.56
CA LEU A 240 -18.56 -9.65 5.61
C LEU A 240 -19.65 -8.59 5.77
N PHE A 241 -20.77 -8.80 5.06
CA PHE A 241 -22.00 -8.02 5.19
C PHE A 241 -22.92 -8.64 6.24
#